data_AF-E9J3E9-F1
#
_entry.id   AF-E9J3E9-F1
#
_cell.length_a   1.000
_cell.length_b   1.000
_cell.length_c   1.000
_cell.angle_alpha   90.00
_cell.angle_beta   90.00
_cell.angle_gamma   90.00
#
_symmetry.space_group_name_H-M   'P 1'
#
loop_
_entity.id
_entity.type
_entity.pdbx_description
1 polymer ?
#
loop_
_entity_poly.entity_id
_entity_poly.type
_entity_poly.pdbx_seq_one_letter_code
_entity_poly.pdbx_strand_id
1 'polypeptide(L)'
;LIFANNNLGSLDYYQLEDTWGSDHYPIELYIDAEVVPYKKLTNRITNKNTNWLLYKKLLTIKLEKIKDRFGDTNATKVQEDYSFFISTIKTAALLATKKDPKIS
;
A
#
# COMPACT_ATOMS: atom_id res chain seq x y z
N LEU A 1 -18.74 0.19 16.98
CA LEU A 1 -17.72 -0.83 17.30
C LEU A 1 -16.52 -0.60 16.41
N ILE A 2 -15.32 -0.50 16.99
CA ILE A 2 -14.07 -0.22 16.25
C ILE A 2 -13.20 -1.46 16.35
N PHE A 3 -12.72 -1.96 15.21
CA PHE A 3 -11.76 -3.06 15.14
C PHE A 3 -10.43 -2.52 14.65
N ALA A 4 -9.36 -2.74 15.42
CA ALA A 4 -8.01 -2.34 15.07
C ALA A 4 -7.09 -3.56 15.01
N ASN A 5 -6.12 -3.54 14.09
CA ASN A 5 -5.02 -4.50 14.05
C ASN A 5 -3.89 -3.98 14.94
N ASN A 6 -3.20 -4.86 15.67
CA ASN A 6 -2.14 -4.54 16.64
C ASN A 6 -0.94 -3.73 16.07
N ASN A 7 -0.86 -3.54 14.75
CA ASN A 7 0.18 -2.75 14.09
C ASN A 7 -0.06 -1.22 14.12
N LEU A 8 -1.11 -0.72 14.78
CA LEU A 8 -1.50 0.70 14.77
C LEU A 8 -0.85 1.58 15.86
N GLY A 9 0.01 1.04 16.73
CA GLY A 9 0.59 1.80 17.84
C GLY A 9 -0.36 1.91 19.05
N SER A 10 -0.09 2.84 19.97
CA SER A 10 -0.99 3.12 21.10
C SER A 10 -2.28 3.78 20.60
N LEU A 11 -3.42 3.23 20.99
CA LEU A 11 -4.76 3.68 20.61
C LEU A 11 -5.55 4.02 21.86
N ASP A 12 -5.95 5.28 22.00
CA ASP A 12 -6.93 5.72 22.98
C ASP A 12 -8.24 6.11 22.27
N TYR A 13 -9.37 5.96 22.96
CA TYR A 13 -10.67 6.35 22.41
C TYR A 13 -11.62 6.86 23.50
N TYR A 14 -12.51 7.77 23.12
CA TYR A 14 -13.64 8.16 23.95
C TYR A 14 -14.83 8.61 23.12
N GLN A 15 -16.01 8.49 23.69
CA GLN A 15 -17.25 8.98 23.08
C GLN A 15 -17.43 10.46 23.43
N LEU A 16 -17.74 11.28 22.43
CA LEU A 16 -18.06 12.70 22.66
C LEU A 16 -19.47 12.82 23.24
N GLU A 17 -19.68 13.79 24.13
CA GLU A 17 -20.98 14.03 24.78
C GLU A 17 -21.97 14.80 23.89
N ASP A 18 -21.49 15.48 22.85
CA ASP A 18 -22.32 16.18 21.89
C ASP A 18 -22.53 15.31 20.65
N THR A 19 -23.79 15.07 20.28
CA THR A 19 -24.14 14.28 19.09
C THR A 19 -24.06 15.07 17.79
N TRP A 20 -23.84 16.39 17.86
CA TRP A 20 -23.91 17.31 16.71
C TRP A 20 -25.24 17.22 15.95
N GLY A 21 -26.34 16.98 16.68
CA GLY A 21 -27.68 16.84 16.10
C GLY A 21 -27.93 15.50 15.41
N SER A 22 -27.02 14.53 15.54
CA SER A 22 -27.22 13.13 15.16
C SER A 22 -27.95 12.34 16.26
N ASP A 23 -28.52 11.19 15.90
CA ASP A 23 -29.02 10.17 16.83
C ASP A 23 -27.89 9.26 17.39
N HIS A 24 -26.65 9.48 16.92
CA HIS A 24 -25.47 8.76 17.37
C HIS A 24 -24.41 9.72 17.91
N TYR A 25 -23.77 9.33 19.02
CA TYR A 25 -22.63 10.06 19.57
C TYR A 25 -21.34 9.76 18.79
N PRO A 26 -20.54 10.77 18.43
CA PRO A 26 -19.23 10.59 17.83
C PRO A 26 -18.26 9.84 18.77
N ILE A 27 -17.27 9.17 18.18
CA ILE A 27 -16.13 8.59 18.90
C ILE A 27 -14.88 9.29 18.42
N GLU A 28 -14.09 9.80 19.35
CA GLU A 28 -12.77 10.34 19.08
C GLU A 28 -11.70 9.28 19.34
N LEU A 29 -10.71 9.23 18.45
CA LEU A 29 -9.61 8.25 18.47
C LEU A 29 -8.28 8.98 18.45
N TYR A 30 -7.40 8.62 19.37
CA TYR A 30 -6.02 9.10 19.42
C TYR A 30 -5.10 7.95 19.04
N ILE A 31 -4.30 8.17 18.02
CA ILE A 31 -3.36 7.19 17.51
C ILE A 31 -2.01 7.89 17.41
N ASP A 32 -1.03 7.38 18.14
CA ASP A 32 0.36 7.80 17.98
C ASP A 32 0.94 7.11 16.73
N ALA A 33 0.76 7.74 15.58
CA ALA A 33 1.21 7.23 14.29
C ALA A 33 2.03 8.28 13.53
N GLU A 34 3.12 7.82 12.92
CA GLU A 34 3.88 8.63 11.97
C GLU A 34 3.07 8.81 10.68
N VAL A 35 2.57 10.03 10.45
CA VAL A 35 1.90 10.37 9.19
C VAL A 35 2.94 10.55 8.09
N VAL A 36 3.24 9.47 7.37
CA VAL A 36 4.06 9.53 6.17
C VAL A 36 3.20 9.97 4.97
N PRO A 37 3.61 11.00 4.19
CA PRO A 37 2.88 11.37 2.99
C PRO A 37 2.81 10.17 2.05
N TYR A 38 1.60 9.82 1.62
CA TYR A 38 1.38 8.72 0.68
C TYR A 38 2.05 9.03 -0.66
N LYS A 39 3.29 8.57 -0.80
CA LYS A 39 4.02 8.58 -2.06
C LYS A 39 3.80 7.22 -2.71
N LYS A 40 2.92 7.15 -3.71
CA LYS A 40 2.89 5.97 -4.60
C LYS A 40 4.32 5.75 -5.07
N LEU A 41 4.86 4.56 -4.81
CA LEU A 41 6.26 4.21 -5.08
C LEU A 41 6.63 4.41 -6.56
N THR A 42 5.64 4.37 -7.45
CA THR A 42 5.78 4.61 -8.88
C THR A 42 5.79 6.08 -9.28
N ASN A 43 5.32 7.02 -8.46
CA ASN A 43 5.20 8.44 -8.83
C ASN A 43 6.54 9.09 -9.20
N ARG A 44 7.65 8.68 -8.57
CA ARG A 44 9.01 9.16 -8.93
C ARG A 44 9.53 8.50 -10.23
N ILE A 45 8.98 7.35 -10.58
CA ILE A 45 9.39 6.55 -11.74
C ILE A 45 8.64 7.02 -12.98
N THR A 46 7.33 7.18 -12.89
CA THR A 46 6.44 7.47 -14.02
C THR A 46 6.43 8.96 -14.37
N ASN A 47 6.10 9.27 -15.62
CA ASN A 47 5.94 10.62 -16.13
C ASN A 47 4.85 10.66 -17.22
N LYS A 48 4.64 11.81 -17.86
CA LYS A 48 3.62 11.96 -18.92
C LYS A 48 3.80 11.03 -20.13
N ASN A 49 5.01 10.48 -20.34
CA ASN A 49 5.33 9.58 -21.43
C ASN A 49 5.25 8.09 -21.03
N THR A 50 4.86 7.78 -19.79
CA THR A 50 4.69 6.40 -19.34
C THR A 50 3.60 5.71 -20.17
N ASN A 51 3.96 4.58 -20.81
CA ASN A 51 3.01 3.76 -21.54
C ASN A 51 2.20 2.88 -20.57
N TRP A 52 1.03 3.36 -20.17
CA TRP A 52 0.16 2.66 -19.22
C TRP A 52 -0.37 1.32 -19.71
N LEU A 53 -0.55 1.15 -21.03
CA LEU A 53 -0.96 -0.14 -21.60
C LEU A 53 0.16 -1.18 -21.45
N LEU A 54 1.40 -0.78 -21.73
CA LEU A 54 2.58 -1.63 -21.51
C LEU A 54 2.78 -1.94 -20.02
N TYR A 55 2.62 -0.94 -19.14
CA TYR A 55 2.67 -1.13 -17.69
C TYR A 55 1.68 -2.21 -17.24
N LYS A 56 0.41 -2.09 -17.64
CA LYS A 56 -0.64 -3.06 -17.31
C LYS A 56 -0.28 -4.46 -17.80
N LYS A 57 0.14 -4.59 -19.06
CA LYS A 57 0.55 -5.87 -19.64
C LYS A 57 1.69 -6.52 -18.86
N LEU A 58 2.75 -5.76 -18.55
CA LEU A 58 3.91 -6.25 -17.79
C LEU A 58 3.52 -6.65 -16.37
N LEU A 59 2.69 -5.86 -15.71
CA LEU A 59 2.25 -6.14 -14.35
C LEU A 59 1.36 -7.39 -14.30
N THR A 60 0.40 -7.55 -15.21
CA THR A 60 -0.46 -8.73 -15.28
C THR A 60 0.37 -10.00 -15.48
N ILE A 61 1.27 -10.02 -16.47
CA ILE A 61 2.14 -11.18 -16.73
C ILE A 61 3.00 -11.50 -15.51
N LYS A 62 3.55 -10.48 -14.85
CA LYS A 62 4.34 -10.71 -13.64
C LYS A 62 3.47 -11.27 -12.53
N LEU A 63 2.36 -10.62 -12.17
CA LEU A 63 1.46 -11.05 -11.10
C LEU A 63 0.90 -12.46 -11.30
N GLU A 64 0.59 -12.86 -12.53
CA GLU A 64 0.17 -14.24 -12.84
C GLU A 64 1.22 -15.27 -12.43
N LYS A 65 2.52 -14.97 -12.58
CA LYS A 65 3.62 -15.84 -12.12
C LYS A 65 3.82 -15.84 -10.61
N ILE A 66 3.16 -14.95 -9.86
CA ILE A 66 3.32 -14.79 -8.41
C ILE A 66 2.11 -15.35 -7.66
N LYS A 67 1.02 -15.72 -8.35
CA LYS A 67 -0.20 -16.24 -7.71
C LYS A 67 0.08 -17.46 -6.82
N ASP A 68 1.03 -18.31 -7.19
CA ASP A 68 1.39 -19.51 -6.42
C ASP A 68 2.40 -19.23 -5.29
N ARG A 69 2.94 -18.01 -5.21
CA ARG A 69 3.95 -17.62 -4.22
C ARG A 69 3.30 -17.19 -2.90
N PHE A 70 2.13 -16.57 -2.97
CA PHE A 70 1.39 -16.06 -1.81
C PHE A 70 0.52 -17.18 -1.23
N GLY A 71 0.73 -17.54 0.02
CA GLY A 71 -0.05 -18.60 0.67
C GLY A 71 0.40 -18.96 2.08
N ASP A 72 1.64 -18.61 2.44
CA ASP A 72 2.16 -18.74 3.80
C ASP A 72 2.10 -17.39 4.51
N THR A 73 1.56 -17.40 5.73
CA THR A 73 1.28 -16.21 6.55
C THR A 73 2.37 -15.90 7.57
N ASN A 74 3.48 -16.65 7.56
CA ASN A 74 4.66 -16.35 8.36
C ASN A 74 5.17 -14.92 8.08
N ALA A 75 5.42 -14.13 9.13
CA ALA A 75 5.86 -12.74 9.04
C ALA A 75 7.10 -12.52 8.14
N THR A 76 8.10 -13.41 8.20
CA THR A 76 9.29 -13.32 7.32
C THR A 76 8.92 -13.51 5.86
N LYS A 77 8.06 -14.50 5.58
CA LYS A 77 7.55 -14.78 4.23
C LYS A 77 6.73 -13.61 3.69
N VAL A 78 5.86 -13.04 4.52
CA VAL A 78 5.03 -11.87 4.17
C VAL A 78 5.91 -10.68 3.81
N GLN A 79 7.00 -10.43 4.55
CA GLN A 79 7.93 -9.34 4.25
C GLN A 79 8.69 -9.56 2.93
N GLU A 80 9.13 -10.79 2.65
CA GLU A 80 9.78 -11.16 1.38
C GLU A 80 8.83 -11.01 0.19
N ASP A 81 7.60 -11.49 0.36
CA ASP A 81 6.54 -11.44 -0.66
C ASP A 81 6.11 -10.01 -0.95
N TYR A 82 6.00 -9.17 0.09
CA TYR A 82 5.78 -7.74 -0.06
C TYR A 82 6.92 -7.06 -0.81
N SER A 83 8.18 -7.33 -0.41
CA SER A 83 9.36 -6.76 -1.06
C SER A 83 9.42 -7.14 -2.55
N PHE A 84 9.06 -8.38 -2.87
CA PHE A 84 8.99 -8.86 -4.25
C PHE A 84 7.84 -8.25 -5.06
N PHE A 85 6.68 -8.06 -4.43
CA PHE A 85 5.56 -7.34 -5.05
C PHE A 85 5.94 -5.89 -5.38
N ILE A 86 6.62 -5.20 -4.46
CA ILE A 86 7.12 -3.84 -4.68
C ILE A 86 8.13 -3.79 -5.82
N SER A 87 9.10 -4.71 -5.86
CA SER A 87 10.10 -4.75 -6.95
C SER A 87 9.45 -5.02 -8.31
N THR A 88 8.40 -5.84 -8.34
CA THR A 88 7.60 -6.13 -9.53
C THR A 88 6.92 -4.87 -10.07
N ILE A 89 6.25 -4.12 -9.21
CA ILE A 89 5.58 -2.86 -9.57
C ILE A 89 6.61 -1.82 -10.07
N LYS A 90 7.72 -1.64 -9.35
CA LYS A 90 8.79 -0.69 -9.73
C LYS A 90 9.38 -1.03 -11.09
N THR A 91 9.69 -2.30 -11.33
CA THR A 91 10.25 -2.76 -12.61
C THR A 91 9.29 -2.52 -13.77
N ALA A 92 8.00 -2.83 -13.60
CA ALA A 92 7.00 -2.58 -14.62
C ALA A 92 6.88 -1.09 -14.94
N ALA A 93 6.93 -0.22 -13.92
CA ALA A 93 6.90 1.23 -14.09
C ALA A 93 8.15 1.77 -14.80
N LEU A 94 9.35 1.24 -14.49
CA LEU A 94 10.60 1.61 -15.15
C LEU A 94 10.55 1.28 -16.65
N LEU A 95 10.20 0.03 -16.98
CA LEU A 95 10.07 -0.43 -18.37
C LEU A 95 9.01 0.36 -19.14
N ALA A 96 7.85 0.59 -18.55
CA ALA A 96 6.78 1.39 -19.16
C ALA A 96 7.17 2.86 -19.38
N THR A 97 8.15 3.35 -18.63
CA THR A 97 8.68 4.72 -18.74
C THR A 97 10.01 4.76 -19.50
N LYS A 98 10.46 3.63 -20.07
CA LYS A 98 11.75 3.48 -20.79
C LYS A 98 12.97 3.87 -19.94
N LYS A 99 12.90 3.66 -18.62
CA LYS A 99 14.02 3.81 -17.68
C LYS A 99 14.65 2.44 -17.42
N ASP A 100 15.97 2.39 -17.24
CA ASP A 100 16.67 1.13 -16.99
C ASP A 100 16.31 0.56 -15.60
N PRO A 101 15.79 -0.67 -15.51
CA PRO A 101 15.51 -1.34 -14.23
C PRO A 101 16.74 -1.61 -13.36
N LYS A 102 17.95 -1.58 -13.93
CA LYS A 102 19.20 -1.90 -13.22
C LYS A 102 19.83 -0.70 -12.50
N ILE A 103 19.28 0.51 -12.69
CA ILE A 103 19.87 1.77 -12.20
C ILE A 103 19.09 2.34 -10.98
N SER A 104 18.00 1.68 -10.51
CA SER A 104 17.14 2.20 -9.43
C SER A 104 17.04 1.30 -8.20
#